data_AF-A0A109K2P7-F1
#
_entry.id   AF-A0A109K2P7-F1
#
_cell.length_a   1.000
_cell.length_b   1.000
_cell.length_c   1.000
_cell.angle_alpha   90.00
_cell.angle_beta   90.00
_cell.angle_gamma   90.00
#
_symmetry.space_group_name_H-M   'P 1'
#
loop_
_entity.id
_entity.type
_entity.pdbx_description
1 polymer ?
#
loop_
_entity_poly.entity_id
_entity_poly.type
_entity_poly.pdbx_seq_one_letter_code
_entity_poly.pdbx_strand_id
1 'polypeptide(L)'
;MMRRVLATAIMVLLLTNVAHAGATIVGAGSQTCTAWINRKKNAVIKGSFESWVVGFISGLNVSGDREIVGGGDFDAIVAWMDRRCAAEPSLRIGIAALDLAMELAAKSATGKP
;
A
#
# COMPACT_ATOMS: atom_id res chain seq x y z
N MET A 1 -31.80 -39.01 11.23
CA MET A 1 -31.06 -38.67 9.99
C MET A 1 -30.94 -37.15 9.81
N MET A 2 -32.07 -36.40 9.78
CA MET A 2 -32.12 -34.94 9.59
C MET A 2 -31.26 -34.12 10.58
N ARG A 3 -31.22 -34.50 11.87
CA ARG A 3 -30.42 -33.81 12.91
C ARG A 3 -28.90 -33.96 12.72
N ARG A 4 -28.44 -35.05 12.08
CA ARG A 4 -27.02 -35.24 11.72
C ARG A 4 -26.64 -34.41 10.49
N VAL A 5 -27.56 -34.31 9.51
CA VAL A 5 -27.40 -33.46 8.31
C VAL A 5 -27.33 -31.97 8.69
N LEU A 6 -28.18 -31.52 9.62
CA LEU A 6 -28.11 -30.15 10.16
C LEU A 6 -26.79 -29.88 10.91
N ALA A 7 -26.33 -30.81 11.74
CA ALA A 7 -25.07 -30.65 12.46
C ALA A 7 -23.87 -30.57 11.52
N THR A 8 -23.85 -31.36 10.44
CA THR A 8 -22.79 -31.29 9.41
C THR A 8 -22.85 -30.00 8.61
N ALA A 9 -24.04 -29.49 8.28
CA ALA A 9 -24.19 -28.24 7.54
C ALA A 9 -23.69 -27.01 8.35
N ILE A 10 -23.96 -26.99 9.66
CA ILE A 10 -23.48 -25.93 10.56
C ILE A 10 -21.95 -25.96 10.70
N MET A 11 -21.34 -27.15 10.75
CA MET A 11 -19.89 -27.29 10.85
C MET A 11 -19.15 -26.82 9.59
N VAL A 12 -19.74 -26.99 8.40
CA VAL A 12 -19.17 -26.50 7.12
C VAL A 12 -19.22 -24.97 7.03
N LEU A 13 -20.27 -24.34 7.59
CA LEU A 13 -20.40 -22.87 7.61
C LEU A 13 -19.40 -22.18 8.55
N LEU A 14 -18.85 -22.89 9.54
CA LEU A 14 -17.82 -22.36 10.46
C LEU A 14 -16.39 -22.41 9.88
N LEU A 15 -16.19 -23.11 8.76
CA LEU A 15 -14.87 -23.26 8.11
C LEU A 15 -14.57 -22.16 7.08
N THR A 16 -15.53 -21.27 6.79
CA THR A 16 -15.28 -20.10 5.93
C THR A 16 -14.62 -18.99 6.74
N ASN A 17 -13.41 -19.25 7.27
CA ASN A 17 -12.49 -18.16 7.52
C ASN A 17 -12.11 -17.62 6.15
N VAL A 18 -12.65 -16.46 5.79
CA VAL A 18 -12.10 -15.67 4.69
C VAL A 18 -10.68 -15.35 5.12
N ALA A 19 -9.71 -16.14 4.66
CA ALA A 19 -8.31 -15.82 4.84
C ALA A 19 -8.11 -14.48 4.15
N HIS A 20 -8.08 -13.39 4.93
CA HIS A 20 -7.74 -12.07 4.45
C HIS A 20 -6.28 -12.19 4.01
N ALA A 21 -6.06 -12.45 2.73
CA ALA A 21 -4.73 -12.47 2.11
C ALA A 21 -4.23 -11.02 2.06
N GLY A 22 -3.97 -10.42 3.22
CA GLY A 22 -3.30 -9.14 3.34
C GLY A 22 -1.86 -9.28 2.86
N ALA A 23 -1.40 -8.32 2.05
CA ALA A 23 0.00 -8.29 1.66
C ALA A 23 0.86 -7.84 2.84
N THR A 24 1.89 -8.62 3.19
CA THR A 24 2.87 -8.24 4.20
C THR A 24 3.85 -7.22 3.61
N ILE A 25 3.78 -5.98 4.09
CA ILE A 25 4.75 -4.94 3.72
C ILE A 25 6.04 -5.09 4.55
N VAL A 26 7.17 -5.27 3.86
CA VAL A 26 8.51 -5.43 4.43
C VAL A 26 9.43 -4.27 4.05
N GLY A 27 10.52 -4.10 4.81
CA GLY A 27 11.51 -3.03 4.58
C GLY A 27 11.02 -1.65 5.02
N ALA A 28 11.39 -0.59 4.30
CA ALA A 28 11.03 0.78 4.69
C ALA A 28 9.52 1.02 4.72
N GLY A 29 8.74 0.38 3.85
CA GLY A 29 7.28 0.44 3.89
C GLY A 29 6.66 -0.03 5.21
N SER A 30 7.41 -0.80 6.00
CA SER A 30 6.99 -1.33 7.28
C SER A 30 7.03 -0.28 8.40
N GLN A 31 7.77 0.82 8.20
CA GLN A 31 7.98 1.91 9.16
C GLN A 31 6.78 2.87 9.18
N THR A 32 6.71 3.71 10.20
CA THR A 32 5.61 4.68 10.37
C THR A 32 5.84 5.96 9.57
N CYS A 33 4.76 6.70 9.33
CA CYS A 33 4.80 8.04 8.76
C CYS A 33 5.51 9.04 9.68
N THR A 34 5.49 8.84 11.00
CA THR A 34 6.40 9.56 11.92
C THR A 34 7.88 9.36 11.54
N ALA A 35 8.28 8.13 11.19
CA ALA A 35 9.64 7.87 10.71
C ALA A 35 9.90 8.53 9.35
N TRP A 36 8.92 8.51 8.43
CA TRP A 36 9.00 9.22 7.15
C TRP A 36 9.24 10.72 7.32
N ILE A 37 8.50 11.39 8.21
CA ILE A 37 8.68 12.82 8.49
C ILE A 37 10.09 13.10 9.02
N ASN A 38 10.59 12.22 9.90
CA ASN A 38 11.91 12.35 10.49
C ASN A 38 13.06 11.91 9.56
N ARG A 39 12.78 11.27 8.42
CA ARG A 39 13.80 10.69 7.52
C ARG A 39 14.85 11.70 7.09
N LYS A 40 14.48 12.97 6.95
CA LYS A 40 15.34 14.07 6.50
C LYS A 40 16.55 14.30 7.42
N LYS A 41 16.51 13.79 8.65
CA LYS A 41 17.60 13.86 9.63
C LYS A 41 18.79 12.96 9.28
N ASN A 42 18.63 11.98 8.40
CA ASN A 42 19.68 11.05 8.00
C ASN A 42 19.58 10.74 6.51
N ALA A 43 20.62 11.07 5.73
CA ALA A 43 20.61 10.91 4.28
C ALA A 43 20.42 9.46 3.81
N VAL A 44 20.96 8.47 4.54
CA VAL A 44 20.80 7.05 4.23
C VAL A 44 19.36 6.61 4.44
N ILE A 45 18.74 7.02 5.55
CA ILE A 45 17.32 6.71 5.83
C ILE A 45 16.41 7.42 4.84
N LYS A 46 16.68 8.70 4.53
CA LYS A 46 15.97 9.45 3.50
C LYS A 46 15.99 8.70 2.17
N GLY A 47 17.17 8.36 1.67
CA GLY A 47 17.33 7.65 0.41
C GLY A 47 16.65 6.28 0.42
N SER A 48 16.81 5.50 1.49
CA SER A 48 16.18 4.18 1.64
C SER A 48 14.65 4.26 1.57
N PHE A 49 14.05 5.21 2.27
CA PHE A 49 12.60 5.36 2.31
C PHE A 49 12.04 5.86 0.97
N GLU A 50 12.66 6.87 0.38
CA GLU A 50 12.23 7.43 -0.90
C GLU A 50 12.37 6.41 -2.03
N SER A 51 13.50 5.68 -2.09
CA SER A 51 13.71 4.59 -3.03
C SER A 51 12.71 3.45 -2.87
N TRP A 52 12.34 3.10 -1.63
CA TRP A 52 11.32 2.08 -1.40
C TRP A 52 9.96 2.48 -1.94
N VAL A 53 9.55 3.75 -1.75
CA VAL A 53 8.26 4.25 -2.26
C VAL A 53 8.22 4.21 -3.79
N VAL A 54 9.24 4.75 -4.46
CA VAL A 54 9.24 4.74 -5.93
C VAL A 54 9.37 3.34 -6.50
N GLY A 55 10.12 2.46 -5.83
CA GLY A 55 10.20 1.04 -6.17
C GLY A 55 8.86 0.32 -6.00
N PHE A 56 8.09 0.65 -4.96
CA PHE A 56 6.74 0.12 -4.76
C PHE A 56 5.79 0.52 -5.90
N ILE A 57 5.77 1.80 -6.28
CA ILE A 57 4.96 2.29 -7.42
C ILE A 57 5.40 1.62 -8.73
N SER A 58 6.71 1.52 -8.96
CA SER A 58 7.27 0.84 -10.14
C SER A 58 6.87 -0.64 -10.18
N GLY A 59 6.91 -1.32 -9.04
CA GLY A 59 6.48 -2.71 -8.90
C GLY A 59 5.01 -2.90 -9.26
N LEU A 60 4.13 -1.97 -8.83
CA LEU A 60 2.72 -2.00 -9.21
C LEU A 60 2.52 -1.83 -10.72
N ASN A 61 3.26 -0.94 -11.36
CA ASN A 61 3.23 -0.76 -12.81
C ASN A 61 3.71 -2.00 -13.57
N VAL A 62 4.77 -2.67 -13.10
CA VAL A 62 5.30 -3.90 -13.73
C VAL A 62 4.38 -5.09 -13.51
N SER A 63 3.70 -5.17 -12.36
CA SER A 63 2.79 -6.28 -12.04
C SER A 63 1.44 -6.20 -12.77
N GLY A 64 1.14 -5.06 -13.40
CA GLY A 64 -0.07 -4.86 -14.19
C GLY A 64 0.09 -5.22 -15.66
N ASP A 65 -1.01 -5.58 -16.32
CA ASP A 65 -1.06 -5.78 -17.78
C ASP A 65 -0.80 -4.48 -18.59
N ARG A 66 -0.77 -3.35 -17.91
CA ARG A 66 -0.53 -1.98 -18.43
C ARG A 66 -0.01 -1.11 -17.29
N GLU A 67 0.50 0.07 -17.61
CA GLU A 67 0.87 1.07 -16.61
C GLU A 67 -0.37 1.47 -15.78
N ILE A 68 -0.54 0.86 -14.59
CA ILE A 68 -1.76 1.01 -13.78
C ILE A 68 -1.76 2.35 -13.05
N VAL A 69 -0.58 2.77 -12.59
CA VAL A 69 -0.40 3.87 -11.65
C VAL A 69 0.26 5.08 -12.33
N GLY A 70 0.70 4.96 -13.59
CA GLY A 70 1.47 6.02 -14.26
C GLY A 70 2.85 6.23 -13.63
N GLY A 71 3.55 7.28 -14.08
CA GLY A 71 4.83 7.72 -13.54
C GLY A 71 4.77 9.18 -13.10
N GLY A 72 4.57 9.43 -11.81
CA GLY A 72 4.80 10.76 -11.25
C GLY A 72 6.30 11.08 -11.20
N ASP A 73 6.65 12.37 -11.31
CA ASP A 73 8.01 12.81 -11.00
C ASP A 73 8.37 12.40 -9.56
N PHE A 74 9.61 11.94 -9.34
CA PHE A 74 10.16 11.60 -8.03
C PHE A 74 9.84 12.67 -7.00
N ASP A 75 10.06 13.95 -7.31
CA ASP A 75 9.81 15.04 -6.37
C ASP A 75 8.33 15.21 -6.05
N ALA A 76 7.45 14.99 -7.03
CA ALA A 76 6.01 15.03 -6.84
C ALA A 76 5.52 13.88 -5.95
N ILE A 77 6.05 12.67 -6.14
CA ILE A 77 5.77 11.50 -5.30
C ILE A 77 6.20 11.77 -3.86
N VAL A 78 7.44 12.24 -3.66
CA VAL A 78 7.97 12.54 -2.33
C VAL A 78 7.18 13.64 -1.63
N ALA A 79 6.82 14.70 -2.36
CA ALA A 79 6.00 15.79 -1.83
C ALA A 79 4.58 15.33 -1.45
N TRP A 80 4.00 14.42 -2.24
CA TRP A 80 2.70 13.82 -1.90
C TRP A 80 2.80 13.00 -0.62
N MET A 81 3.81 12.13 -0.51
CA MET A 81 4.06 11.33 0.70
C MET A 81 4.30 12.20 1.93
N ASP A 82 5.04 13.31 1.79
CA ASP A 82 5.25 14.29 2.87
C ASP A 82 3.91 14.81 3.41
N ARG A 83 2.97 15.18 2.53
CA ARG A 83 1.64 15.66 2.95
C ARG A 83 0.80 14.55 3.58
N ARG A 84 0.76 13.37 2.97
CA ARG A 84 -0.04 12.24 3.47
C ARG A 84 0.44 11.77 4.84
N CYS A 85 1.75 11.65 5.02
CA CYS A 85 2.32 11.24 6.30
C CYS A 85 2.17 12.32 7.38
N ALA A 86 2.22 13.61 7.02
CA ALA A 86 1.93 14.69 7.97
C ALA A 86 0.48 14.67 8.45
N ALA A 87 -0.48 14.30 7.58
CA ALA A 87 -1.88 14.22 7.94
C ALA A 87 -2.20 13.08 8.93
N GLU A 88 -1.46 11.96 8.87
CA GLU A 88 -1.69 10.82 9.75
C GLU A 88 -0.37 10.09 10.11
N PRO A 89 0.37 10.59 11.11
CA PRO A 89 1.71 10.09 11.43
C PRO A 89 1.76 8.62 11.92
N SER A 90 0.63 8.09 12.41
CA SER A 90 0.49 6.70 12.86
C SER A 90 0.44 5.68 11.72
N LEU A 91 0.19 6.10 10.47
CA LEU A 91 0.18 5.20 9.34
C LEU A 91 1.53 4.56 9.08
N ARG A 92 1.52 3.44 8.37
CA ARG A 92 2.73 2.86 7.80
C ARG A 92 3.01 3.47 6.43
N ILE A 93 4.29 3.61 6.09
CA ILE A 93 4.74 4.15 4.81
C ILE A 93 4.13 3.37 3.64
N GLY A 94 4.04 2.04 3.74
CA GLY A 94 3.42 1.22 2.69
C GLY A 94 1.92 1.49 2.49
N ILE A 95 1.19 1.85 3.56
CA ILE A 95 -0.22 2.23 3.44
C ILE A 95 -0.33 3.60 2.76
N ALA A 96 0.50 4.57 3.17
CA ALA A 96 0.54 5.86 2.49
C ALA A 96 0.95 5.74 1.00
N ALA A 97 1.88 4.83 0.67
CA ALA A 97 2.27 4.57 -0.72
C ALA A 97 1.14 3.89 -1.52
N LEU A 98 0.33 3.03 -0.89
CA LEU A 98 -0.87 2.46 -1.50
C LEU A 98 -1.92 3.55 -1.76
N ASP A 99 -2.13 4.47 -0.83
CA ASP A 99 -3.03 5.62 -1.02
C ASP A 99 -2.60 6.47 -2.22
N LEU A 100 -1.29 6.73 -2.37
CA LEU A 100 -0.74 7.41 -3.55
C LEU A 100 -1.05 6.62 -4.82
N ALA A 101 -0.82 5.31 -4.81
CA ALA A 101 -1.05 4.47 -5.98
C ALA A 101 -2.53 4.49 -6.42
N MET A 102 -3.46 4.48 -5.48
CA MET A 102 -4.89 4.62 -5.78
C MET A 102 -5.23 5.97 -6.40
N GLU A 103 -4.65 7.07 -5.90
CA GLU A 103 -4.86 8.41 -6.47
C GLU A 103 -4.33 8.50 -7.91
N LEU A 104 -3.12 7.98 -8.14
CA LEU A 104 -2.49 8.01 -9.46
C LEU A 104 -3.20 7.10 -10.46
N ALA A 105 -3.70 5.93 -10.03
CA ALA A 105 -4.52 5.06 -10.86
C ALA A 105 -5.84 5.74 -11.27
N ALA A 106 -6.48 6.46 -10.34
CA ALA A 106 -7.69 7.23 -10.63
C ALA A 106 -7.42 8.37 -11.65
N LYS A 107 -6.28 9.07 -11.54
CA LYS A 107 -5.86 10.09 -12.50
C LYS A 107 -5.63 9.48 -13.89
N SER A 108 -4.88 8.39 -13.96
CA SER A 108 -4.58 7.67 -15.19
C SER A 108 -5.85 7.18 -15.90
N ALA A 109 -6.83 6.66 -15.16
CA ALA A 109 -8.11 6.22 -15.72
C ALA A 109 -8.96 7.36 -16.32
N THR A 110 -8.76 8.60 -15.87
CA THR A 110 -9.51 9.77 -16.36
C THR A 110 -8.81 10.53 -17.49
N GLY A 111 -7.64 10.06 -17.95
CA GLY A 111 -6.87 10.71 -19.02
C GLY A 111 -6.33 12.09 -18.62
N LYS A 112 -6.31 12.40 -17.33
CA LYS A 112 -5.82 13.67 -16.79
C LYS A 112 -4.37 13.49 -16.36
N PRO A 113 -3.42 14.31 -16.87
CA PRO A 113 -2.02 14.23 -16.45
C PRO A 113 -1.86 14.48 -14.95
#